data_AF-A0A8T4YRM1-F1
#
_entry.id   AF-A0A8T4YRM1-F1
#
_cell.length_a   1.000
_cell.length_b   1.000
_cell.length_c   1.000
_cell.angle_alpha   90.00
_cell.angle_beta   90.00
_cell.angle_gamma   90.00
#
_symmetry.space_group_name_H-M   'P 1'
#
loop_
_entity.id
_entity.type
_entity.pdbx_description
1 polymer ?
#
loop_
_entity_poly.entity_id
_entity_poly.type
_entity_poly.pdbx_seq_one_letter_code
_entity_poly.pdbx_strand_id
1 'polypeptide(L)'
;MSSSSRGRGKRPESKGLKKHVRRTRSTILRDFILKNPGMTAGEISEGLGWSRRSVRLALAKLERAGEVSTRYFPVLVKEAGEGLSRVEEEIALGKMRLEKMLERLRAKADEAFERCVEAKMAKDEDLASIYAGRCAEIKRLINSVVASESILNRMALAMDSLRLSIRRKGYPEVNP
;
A
#
# COMPACT_ATOMS: atom_id res chain seq x y z
N MET A 1 -54.03 -31.00 56.19
CA MET A 1 -53.10 -31.40 55.10
C MET A 1 -53.27 -30.36 53.99
N SER A 2 -52.69 -29.16 54.11
CA SER A 2 -51.33 -28.78 53.67
C SER A 2 -50.98 -29.25 52.26
N SER A 3 -51.01 -28.34 51.30
CA SER A 3 -49.95 -28.05 50.29
C SER A 3 -50.54 -27.11 49.21
N SER A 4 -50.33 -25.80 49.28
CA SER A 4 -49.10 -25.04 48.99
C SER A 4 -48.89 -24.79 47.49
N SER A 5 -49.22 -23.55 47.12
CA SER A 5 -48.90 -22.83 45.89
C SER A 5 -47.42 -22.86 45.48
N ARG A 6 -47.15 -23.05 44.19
CA ARG A 6 -45.91 -22.65 43.48
C ARG A 6 -46.35 -22.23 42.07
N GLY A 7 -46.32 -20.95 41.68
CA GLY A 7 -45.14 -20.11 41.62
C GLY A 7 -44.52 -20.23 40.22
N ARG A 8 -45.15 -19.62 39.18
CA ARG A 8 -44.56 -19.51 37.84
C ARG A 8 -43.35 -18.57 37.89
N GLY A 9 -42.17 -19.15 38.00
CA GLY A 9 -40.90 -18.43 37.92
C GLY A 9 -40.70 -17.82 36.54
N LYS A 10 -40.45 -16.50 36.52
CA LYS A 10 -39.97 -15.74 35.36
C LYS A 10 -38.69 -16.38 34.83
N ARG A 11 -38.63 -16.63 33.51
CA ARG A 11 -37.37 -16.97 32.81
C ARG A 11 -36.39 -15.79 32.97
N PRO A 12 -35.14 -16.00 33.40
CA PRO A 12 -34.16 -14.96 33.38
C PRO A 12 -33.71 -14.68 31.94
N GLU A 13 -33.72 -13.40 31.60
CA GLU A 13 -33.16 -12.82 30.39
C GLU A 13 -31.72 -13.31 30.19
N SER A 14 -31.45 -13.86 29.01
CA SER A 14 -30.11 -14.26 28.60
C SER A 14 -29.24 -13.02 28.40
N LYS A 15 -28.53 -12.62 29.46
CA LYS A 15 -27.46 -11.61 29.40
C LYS A 15 -26.43 -12.04 28.37
N GLY A 16 -26.23 -11.20 27.34
CA GLY A 16 -25.26 -11.40 26.28
C GLY A 16 -23.86 -11.65 26.83
N LEU A 17 -23.37 -12.86 26.62
CA LEU A 17 -21.97 -13.23 26.81
C LEU A 17 -21.13 -12.44 25.79
N LYS A 18 -20.57 -11.31 26.22
CA LYS A 18 -19.47 -10.64 25.52
C LYS A 18 -18.30 -11.63 25.48
N LYS A 19 -18.16 -12.37 24.38
CA LYS A 19 -16.97 -13.18 24.10
C LYS A 19 -15.75 -12.25 24.16
N HIS A 20 -14.89 -12.42 25.16
CA HIS A 20 -13.53 -11.90 25.09
C HIS A 20 -12.84 -12.58 23.91
N VAL A 21 -12.85 -11.92 22.74
CA VAL A 21 -12.14 -12.39 21.56
C VAL A 21 -10.65 -12.29 21.88
N ARG A 22 -10.04 -13.44 22.18
CA ARG A 22 -8.60 -13.57 22.43
C ARG A 22 -7.87 -12.97 21.21
N ARG A 23 -7.16 -11.86 21.38
CA ARG A 23 -6.39 -11.22 20.30
C ARG A 23 -5.32 -12.20 19.83
N THR A 24 -5.48 -12.69 18.60
CA THR A 24 -4.49 -13.54 17.95
C THR A 24 -3.42 -12.68 17.28
N ARG A 25 -2.26 -13.26 16.97
CA ARG A 25 -1.23 -12.56 16.19
C ARG A 25 -1.78 -12.03 14.85
N SER A 26 -2.69 -12.75 14.20
CA SER A 26 -3.33 -12.29 12.97
C SER A 26 -4.19 -11.04 13.18
N THR A 27 -4.96 -10.95 14.27
CA THR A 27 -5.77 -9.74 14.58
C THR A 27 -4.92 -8.55 14.98
N ILE A 28 -3.83 -8.78 15.75
CA ILE A 28 -2.89 -7.70 16.13
C ILE A 28 -2.18 -7.16 14.90
N LEU A 29 -1.72 -8.05 14.02
CA LEU A 29 -1.06 -7.67 12.78
C LEU A 29 -2.02 -6.90 11.86
N ARG A 30 -3.27 -7.33 11.75
CA ARG A 30 -4.30 -6.61 11.01
C ARG A 30 -4.50 -5.19 11.55
N ASP A 31 -4.73 -5.04 12.85
CA ASP A 31 -4.94 -3.74 13.48
C ASP A 31 -3.72 -2.82 13.31
N PHE A 32 -2.52 -3.38 13.35
CA PHE A 32 -1.27 -2.65 13.13
C PHE A 32 -1.14 -2.16 11.68
N ILE A 33 -1.41 -3.03 10.71
CA ILE A 33 -1.40 -2.70 9.27
C ILE A 33 -2.46 -1.63 8.95
N LEU A 34 -3.64 -1.70 9.58
CA LEU A 34 -4.68 -0.69 9.39
C LEU A 34 -4.27 0.71 9.87
N LYS A 35 -3.47 0.78 10.95
CA LYS A 35 -2.94 2.05 11.45
C LYS A 35 -1.72 2.55 10.67
N ASN A 36 -1.04 1.64 9.96
CA ASN A 36 0.23 1.90 9.28
C ASN A 36 0.24 1.24 7.89
N PRO A 37 -0.53 1.76 6.92
CA PRO A 37 -0.58 1.18 5.58
C PRO A 37 0.76 1.33 4.85
N GLY A 38 1.04 0.41 3.92
CA GLY A 38 2.23 0.47 3.06
C GLY A 38 3.55 -0.05 3.65
N MET A 39 3.58 -0.44 4.94
CA MET A 39 4.79 -1.00 5.56
C MET A 39 5.19 -2.36 4.99
N THR A 40 6.49 -2.56 4.83
CA THR A 40 7.12 -3.84 4.48
C THR A 40 7.09 -4.82 5.66
N ALA A 41 7.27 -6.11 5.37
CA ALA A 41 7.42 -7.12 6.43
C ALA A 41 8.63 -6.86 7.36
N GLY A 42 9.62 -6.07 6.93
CA GLY A 42 10.75 -5.64 7.76
C GLY A 42 10.33 -4.55 8.76
N GLU A 43 9.68 -3.50 8.28
CA GLU A 43 9.20 -2.39 9.13
C GLU A 43 8.13 -2.86 10.13
N ILE A 44 7.25 -3.78 9.71
CA ILE A 44 6.28 -4.42 10.60
C ILE A 44 6.98 -5.27 11.68
N SER A 45 8.08 -5.95 11.32
CA SER A 45 8.88 -6.76 12.25
C SER A 45 9.48 -5.89 13.36
N GLU A 46 10.02 -4.72 12.99
CA GLU A 46 10.58 -3.74 13.92
C GLU A 46 9.49 -3.09 14.79
N GLY A 47 8.38 -2.66 14.20
CA GLY A 47 7.29 -1.99 14.92
C GLY A 47 6.52 -2.87 15.90
N LEU A 48 6.41 -4.19 15.63
CA LEU A 48 5.75 -5.15 16.52
C LEU A 48 6.71 -5.92 17.42
N GLY A 49 8.03 -5.79 17.22
CA GLY A 49 9.05 -6.60 17.90
C GLY A 49 8.94 -8.10 17.58
N TRP A 50 8.35 -8.46 16.43
CA TRP A 50 8.18 -9.86 16.03
C TRP A 50 9.30 -10.27 15.09
N SER A 51 9.63 -11.56 15.02
CA SER A 51 10.56 -12.05 13.99
C SER A 51 9.94 -11.98 12.60
N ARG A 52 10.74 -11.65 11.56
CA ARG A 52 10.28 -11.61 10.16
C ARG A 52 9.56 -12.89 9.72
N ARG A 53 9.99 -14.06 10.19
CA ARG A 53 9.33 -15.36 9.92
C ARG A 53 7.91 -15.40 10.49
N SER A 54 7.71 -14.90 11.70
CA SER A 54 6.39 -14.85 12.35
C SER A 54 5.45 -13.89 11.65
N VAL A 55 5.96 -12.73 11.23
CA VAL A 55 5.21 -11.75 10.42
C VAL A 55 4.77 -12.38 9.09
N ARG A 56 5.68 -13.03 8.35
CA ARG A 56 5.33 -13.71 7.09
C ARG A 56 4.28 -14.81 7.25
N LEU A 57 4.36 -15.62 8.31
CA LEU A 57 3.37 -16.67 8.57
C LEU A 57 1.98 -16.09 8.89
N ALA A 58 1.94 -14.99 9.66
CA ALA A 58 0.70 -14.30 9.98
C ALA A 58 0.11 -13.60 8.74
N LEU A 59 0.95 -12.98 7.90
CA LEU A 59 0.56 -12.41 6.60
C LEU A 59 -0.01 -13.48 5.66
N ALA A 60 0.69 -14.61 5.50
CA ALA A 60 0.21 -15.73 4.68
C ALA A 60 -1.13 -16.30 5.18
N LYS A 61 -1.44 -16.18 6.48
CA LYS A 61 -2.75 -16.55 7.03
C LYS A 61 -3.81 -15.49 6.67
N LEU A 62 -3.49 -14.21 6.81
CA LEU A 62 -4.37 -13.11 6.43
C LEU A 62 -4.64 -13.09 4.91
N GLU A 63 -3.67 -13.46 4.09
CA GLU A 63 -3.83 -13.61 2.63
C GLU A 63 -4.74 -14.74 2.22
N ARG A 64 -4.56 -15.93 2.83
CA ARG A 64 -5.47 -17.05 2.61
C ARG A 64 -6.89 -16.71 3.05
N ALA A 65 -7.05 -15.85 4.05
CA ALA A 65 -8.34 -15.32 4.48
C ALA A 65 -8.86 -14.15 3.60
N GLY A 66 -8.04 -13.63 2.67
CA GLY A 66 -8.36 -12.47 1.84
C GLY A 66 -8.41 -11.14 2.61
N GLU A 67 -7.80 -11.08 3.79
CA GLU A 67 -7.75 -9.89 4.66
C GLU A 67 -6.56 -8.97 4.34
N VAL A 68 -5.48 -9.51 3.76
CA VAL A 68 -4.29 -8.74 3.34
C VAL A 68 -3.76 -9.34 2.04
N SER A 69 -3.05 -8.58 1.21
CA SER A 69 -2.30 -9.10 0.06
C SER A 69 -0.81 -8.90 0.29
N THR A 70 0.00 -9.96 0.35
CA THR A 70 1.47 -9.89 0.56
C THR A 70 2.18 -9.07 -0.50
N ARG A 71 1.60 -9.02 -1.70
CA ARG A 71 2.25 -8.43 -2.86
C ARG A 71 2.06 -6.92 -2.92
N TYR A 72 1.07 -6.40 -2.17
CA TYR A 72 0.72 -4.98 -2.13
C TYR A 72 0.16 -4.63 -0.75
N PHE A 73 1.00 -3.97 0.07
CA PHE A 73 0.59 -3.43 1.36
C PHE A 73 -0.18 -2.10 1.17
N PRO A 74 -1.23 -1.80 1.98
CA PRO A 74 -2.61 -1.96 1.51
C PRO A 74 -3.55 -0.77 1.80
N VAL A 75 -4.75 -0.75 1.20
CA VAL A 75 -6.01 -0.51 1.93
C VAL A 75 -7.09 -1.45 1.40
N LEU A 76 -7.62 -2.27 2.31
CA LEU A 76 -8.90 -2.95 2.16
C LEU A 76 -9.99 -1.89 2.02
N VAL A 77 -10.49 -1.69 0.80
CA VAL A 77 -11.74 -0.95 0.57
C VAL A 77 -12.88 -1.84 1.07
N LYS A 78 -13.30 -1.64 2.32
CA LYS A 78 -14.53 -2.24 2.86
C LYS A 78 -15.79 -1.43 2.49
N GLU A 79 -15.63 -0.31 1.80
CA GLU A 79 -16.73 0.54 1.31
C GLU A 79 -16.53 0.73 -0.21
N ALA A 80 -16.75 -0.36 -0.94
CA ALA A 80 -16.57 -0.43 -2.38
C ALA A 80 -17.82 0.13 -3.08
N GLY A 81 -17.87 1.45 -3.17
CA GLY A 81 -18.70 2.19 -4.13
C GLY A 81 -17.94 3.42 -4.60
N GLU A 82 -17.45 4.23 -3.66
CA GLU A 82 -16.85 5.54 -3.95
C GLU A 82 -15.31 5.57 -3.82
N GLY A 83 -14.70 4.65 -3.05
CA GLY A 83 -13.27 4.71 -2.73
C GLY A 83 -12.32 4.12 -3.78
N LEU A 84 -12.77 3.17 -4.61
CA LEU A 84 -11.90 2.47 -5.56
C LEU A 84 -11.56 3.36 -6.77
N SER A 85 -12.58 4.00 -7.34
CA SER A 85 -12.44 4.90 -8.49
C SER A 85 -11.53 6.09 -8.16
N ARG A 86 -11.67 6.68 -6.97
CA ARG A 86 -10.82 7.79 -6.53
C ARG A 86 -9.35 7.39 -6.42
N VAL A 87 -9.05 6.19 -5.94
CA VAL A 87 -7.67 5.69 -5.85
C VAL A 87 -7.10 5.40 -7.24
N GLU A 88 -7.91 4.87 -8.16
CA GLU A 88 -7.52 4.69 -9.57
C GLU A 88 -7.20 6.03 -10.25
N GLU A 89 -8.03 7.06 -10.02
CA GLU A 89 -7.81 8.43 -10.50
C GLU A 89 -6.50 9.04 -9.96
N GLU A 90 -6.25 8.93 -8.65
CA GLU A 90 -5.01 9.43 -8.04
C GLU A 90 -3.77 8.70 -8.57
N ILE A 91 -3.86 7.39 -8.80
CA ILE A 91 -2.78 6.61 -9.44
C ILE A 91 -2.54 7.13 -10.87
N ALA A 92 -3.60 7.35 -11.65
CA ALA A 92 -3.50 7.85 -13.02
C ALA A 92 -2.89 9.26 -13.07
N LEU A 93 -3.36 10.18 -12.22
CA LEU A 93 -2.82 11.53 -12.10
C LEU A 93 -1.35 11.52 -11.65
N GLY A 94 -1.01 10.64 -10.69
CA GLY A 94 0.35 10.42 -10.24
C GLY A 94 1.28 9.99 -11.38
N LYS A 95 0.86 9.00 -12.18
CA LYS A 95 1.62 8.53 -13.35
C LYS A 95 1.86 9.64 -14.37
N MET A 96 0.80 10.38 -14.74
CA MET A 96 0.90 11.50 -15.68
C MET A 96 1.89 12.57 -15.20
N ARG A 97 1.90 12.89 -13.90
CA ARG A 97 2.85 13.85 -13.31
C ARG A 97 4.29 13.35 -13.37
N LEU A 98 4.51 12.06 -13.05
CA LEU A 98 5.85 11.46 -13.11
C LEU A 98 6.37 11.40 -14.56
N GLU A 99 5.52 11.07 -15.52
CA GLU A 99 5.88 11.03 -16.95
C GLU A 99 6.33 12.41 -17.44
N LYS A 100 5.54 13.46 -17.17
CA LYS A 100 5.91 14.84 -17.49
C LYS A 100 7.20 15.29 -16.80
N MET A 101 7.43 14.84 -15.57
CA MET A 101 8.69 15.12 -14.86
C MET A 101 9.87 14.38 -15.50
N LEU A 102 9.67 13.13 -15.91
CA LEU A 102 10.69 12.31 -16.56
C LEU A 102 11.12 12.93 -17.90
N GLU A 103 10.18 13.39 -18.72
CA GLU A 103 10.47 14.11 -19.97
C GLU A 103 11.34 15.34 -19.72
N ARG A 104 10.98 16.16 -18.73
CA ARG A 104 11.75 17.37 -18.37
C ARG A 104 13.15 17.04 -17.87
N LEU A 105 13.30 15.99 -17.08
CA LEU A 105 14.61 15.56 -16.58
C LEU A 105 15.48 15.00 -17.69
N ARG A 106 14.91 14.26 -18.65
CA ARG A 106 15.64 13.77 -19.83
C ARG A 106 16.15 14.92 -20.69
N ALA A 107 15.29 15.88 -21.03
CA ALA A 107 15.70 17.07 -21.78
C ALA A 107 16.85 17.85 -21.09
N LYS A 108 16.77 18.01 -19.75
CA LYS A 108 17.86 18.62 -18.98
C LYS A 108 19.13 17.78 -18.93
N ALA A 109 19.01 16.45 -18.94
CA ALA A 109 20.16 15.56 -18.97
C ALA A 109 20.90 15.68 -20.31
N ASP A 110 20.15 15.78 -21.41
CA ASP A 110 20.68 15.95 -22.75
C ASP A 110 21.37 17.32 -22.88
N GLU A 111 20.73 18.39 -22.42
CA GLU A 111 21.34 19.73 -22.39
C GLU A 111 22.64 19.75 -21.56
N ALA A 112 22.63 19.18 -20.35
CA ALA A 112 23.81 19.12 -19.51
C ALA A 112 24.94 18.29 -20.16
N PHE A 113 24.57 17.23 -20.89
CA PHE A 113 25.52 16.39 -21.61
C PHE A 113 26.15 17.15 -22.78
N GLU A 114 25.36 17.85 -23.58
CA GLU A 114 25.85 18.70 -24.68
C GLU A 114 26.85 19.75 -24.16
N ARG A 115 26.50 20.45 -23.08
CA ARG A 115 27.39 21.40 -22.42
C ARG A 115 28.68 20.77 -21.91
N CYS A 116 28.61 19.54 -21.38
CA CYS A 116 29.79 18.79 -20.96
C CYS A 116 30.72 18.49 -22.16
N VAL A 117 30.14 18.11 -23.31
CA VAL A 117 30.90 17.84 -24.53
C VAL A 117 31.53 19.13 -25.08
N GLU A 118 30.78 20.23 -25.13
CA GLU A 118 31.29 21.55 -25.54
C GLU A 118 32.52 21.96 -24.70
N ALA A 119 32.40 21.89 -23.37
CA ALA A 119 33.50 22.22 -22.46
C ALA A 119 34.72 21.30 -22.68
N LYS A 120 34.48 20.00 -22.88
CA LYS A 120 35.54 19.03 -23.16
C LYS A 120 36.25 19.32 -24.48
N MET A 121 35.52 19.70 -25.53
CA MET A 121 36.08 20.07 -26.83
C MET A 121 36.88 21.38 -26.76
N ALA A 122 36.46 22.31 -25.90
CA ALA A 122 37.21 23.53 -25.57
C ALA A 122 38.44 23.28 -24.68
N LYS A 123 38.67 22.03 -24.23
CA LYS A 123 39.72 21.64 -23.28
C LYS A 123 39.59 22.33 -21.91
N ASP A 124 38.38 22.75 -21.56
CA ASP A 124 38.04 23.28 -20.24
C ASP A 124 37.59 22.13 -19.34
N GLU A 125 38.56 21.50 -18.68
CA GLU A 125 38.35 20.33 -17.83
C GLU A 125 37.54 20.65 -16.58
N ASP A 126 37.71 21.85 -16.02
CA ASP A 126 36.98 22.28 -14.82
C ASP A 126 35.49 22.45 -15.15
N LEU A 127 35.17 23.12 -16.25
CA LEU A 127 33.80 23.28 -16.70
C LEU A 127 33.16 21.95 -17.13
N ALA A 128 33.91 21.08 -17.82
CA ALA A 128 33.45 19.75 -18.17
C ALA A 128 33.12 18.91 -16.92
N SER A 129 33.95 18.99 -15.87
CA SER A 129 33.71 18.33 -14.59
C SER A 129 32.41 18.80 -13.92
N ILE A 130 32.13 20.11 -13.93
CA ILE A 130 30.88 20.68 -13.40
C ILE A 130 29.67 20.10 -14.14
N TYR A 131 29.68 20.10 -15.48
CA TYR A 131 28.56 19.56 -16.25
C TYR A 131 28.41 18.04 -16.10
N ALA A 132 29.51 17.29 -16.00
CA ALA A 132 29.47 15.86 -15.69
C ALA A 132 28.81 15.59 -14.33
N GLY A 133 29.11 16.41 -13.32
CA GLY A 133 28.45 16.38 -12.01
C GLY A 133 26.94 16.60 -12.11
N ARG A 134 26.50 17.60 -12.91
CA ARG A 134 25.08 17.85 -13.18
C ARG A 134 24.41 16.67 -13.88
N CYS A 135 25.05 16.06 -14.88
CA CYS A 135 24.53 14.86 -15.53
C CYS A 135 24.32 13.72 -14.52
N ALA A 136 25.27 13.51 -13.61
CA ALA A 136 25.15 12.48 -12.58
C ALA A 136 23.99 12.75 -11.62
N GLU A 137 23.79 14.00 -11.22
CA GLU A 137 22.68 14.41 -10.36
C GLU A 137 21.32 14.22 -11.06
N ILE A 138 21.18 14.67 -12.30
CA ILE A 138 19.94 14.51 -13.07
C ILE A 138 19.62 13.02 -13.27
N LYS A 139 20.62 12.18 -13.55
CA LYS A 139 20.43 10.72 -13.65
C LYS A 139 19.94 10.10 -12.33
N ARG A 140 20.43 10.57 -11.18
CA ARG A 140 19.91 10.13 -9.86
C ARG A 140 18.44 10.50 -9.69
N LEU A 141 18.05 11.71 -10.08
CA LEU A 141 16.65 12.13 -10.04
C LEU A 141 15.78 11.27 -10.96
N ILE A 142 16.21 11.02 -12.20
CA ILE A 142 15.53 10.13 -13.15
C ILE A 142 15.28 8.76 -12.52
N ASN A 143 16.30 8.15 -11.89
CA ASN A 143 16.16 6.86 -11.23
C ASN A 143 15.12 6.90 -10.09
N SER A 144 15.05 8.00 -9.33
CA SER A 144 14.03 8.17 -8.31
C SER A 144 12.62 8.27 -8.89
N VAL A 145 12.45 8.96 -10.03
CA VAL A 145 11.16 9.06 -10.72
C VAL A 145 10.70 7.69 -11.23
N VAL A 146 11.60 6.93 -11.86
CA VAL A 146 11.33 5.58 -12.36
C VAL A 146 10.98 4.62 -11.21
N ALA A 147 11.65 4.74 -10.06
CA ALA A 147 11.31 3.96 -8.87
C ALA A 147 9.89 4.26 -8.38
N SER A 148 9.50 5.54 -8.33
CA SER A 148 8.13 5.96 -7.98
C SER A 148 7.10 5.46 -8.99
N GLU A 149 7.42 5.49 -10.28
CA GLU A 149 6.54 4.96 -11.34
C GLU A 149 6.30 3.45 -11.17
N SER A 150 7.35 2.69 -10.81
CA SER A 150 7.23 1.26 -10.49
C SER A 150 6.25 1.00 -9.35
N ILE A 151 6.25 1.85 -8.31
CA ILE A 151 5.32 1.76 -7.18
C ILE A 151 3.88 2.03 -7.64
N LEU A 152 3.64 3.06 -8.46
CA LEU A 152 2.30 3.34 -8.98
C LEU A 152 1.78 2.24 -9.93
N ASN A 153 2.65 1.65 -10.75
CA ASN A 153 2.31 0.52 -11.61
C ASN A 153 1.91 -0.71 -10.79
N ARG A 154 2.66 -0.97 -9.72
CA ARG A 154 2.37 -1.98 -8.71
C ARG A 154 1.01 -1.77 -8.05
N MET A 155 0.71 -0.54 -7.61
CA MET A 155 -0.59 -0.19 -7.04
C MET A 155 -1.73 -0.38 -8.04
N ALA A 156 -1.56 0.03 -9.30
CA ALA A 156 -2.57 -0.17 -10.34
C ALA A 156 -2.92 -1.66 -10.53
N LEU A 157 -1.91 -2.52 -10.63
CA LEU A 157 -2.11 -3.98 -10.75
C LEU A 157 -2.81 -4.57 -9.51
N ALA A 158 -2.53 -4.03 -8.32
CA ALA A 158 -3.21 -4.42 -7.10
C ALA A 158 -4.70 -4.09 -7.17
N MET A 159 -5.03 -2.89 -7.65
CA MET A 159 -6.40 -2.41 -7.81
C MET A 159 -7.17 -3.25 -8.83
N ASP A 160 -6.56 -3.59 -9.97
CA ASP A 160 -7.14 -4.50 -10.96
C ASP A 160 -7.45 -5.88 -10.36
N SER A 161 -6.51 -6.43 -9.58
CA SER A 161 -6.69 -7.70 -8.90
C SER A 161 -7.83 -7.65 -7.88
N LEU A 162 -7.92 -6.56 -7.10
CA LEU A 162 -8.99 -6.33 -6.14
C LEU A 162 -10.34 -6.25 -6.84
N ARG A 163 -10.45 -5.44 -7.91
CA ARG A 163 -11.66 -5.31 -8.74
C ARG A 163 -12.13 -6.66 -9.27
N LEU A 164 -11.21 -7.46 -9.81
CA LEU A 164 -11.53 -8.81 -10.30
C LEU A 164 -11.94 -9.77 -9.18
N SER A 165 -11.38 -9.62 -7.98
CA SER A 165 -11.75 -10.45 -6.82
C SER A 165 -13.14 -10.09 -6.27
N ILE A 166 -13.50 -8.81 -6.29
CA ILE A 166 -14.83 -8.33 -5.90
C ILE A 166 -15.88 -8.87 -6.87
N ARG A 167 -15.63 -8.75 -8.19
CA ARG A 167 -16.51 -9.32 -9.23
C ARG A 167 -16.71 -10.83 -9.07
N ARG A 168 -15.64 -11.58 -8.78
CA ARG A 168 -15.72 -13.04 -8.57
C ARG A 168 -16.47 -13.46 -7.31
N LYS A 169 -16.50 -12.62 -6.27
CA LYS A 169 -17.17 -12.94 -4.99
C LYS A 169 -18.66 -12.56 -4.96
N GLY A 170 -19.19 -11.92 -6.01
CA GLY A 170 -20.63 -11.65 -6.13
C GLY A 170 -21.18 -10.75 -5.03
N TYR A 171 -20.43 -9.72 -4.60
CA TYR A 171 -21.02 -8.67 -3.77
C TYR A 171 -21.92 -7.81 -4.65
N PRO A 172 -23.19 -7.58 -4.27
CA PRO A 172 -24.06 -6.69 -5.03
C PRO A 172 -23.45 -5.29 -5.04
N GLU A 173 -23.36 -4.69 -6.23
CA GLU A 173 -23.09 -3.26 -6.37
C GLU A 173 -24.14 -2.53 -5.53
N VAL A 174 -23.70 -1.85 -4.47
CA VAL A 174 -24.55 -0.92 -3.75
C VAL A 174 -24.66 0.29 -4.66
N ASN A 175 -25.78 0.38 -5.37
CA ASN A 175 -26.15 1.55 -6.15
C ASN A 175 -26.20 2.78 -5.23
N PRO A 176 -25.79 3.97 -5.72
CA PRO A 176 -25.69 5.20 -4.95
C PRO A 176 -27.03 5.67 -4.38
#